data_AF-R3TXF8-F1
#
_entry.id   AF-R3TXF8-F1
#
_cell.length_a   1.000
_cell.length_b   1.000
_cell.length_c   1.000
_cell.angle_alpha   90.00
_cell.angle_beta   90.00
_cell.angle_gamma   90.00
#
_symmetry.space_group_name_H-M   'P 1'
#
loop_
_entity.id
_entity.type
_entity.pdbx_description
1 polymer ?
#
loop_
_entity_poly.entity_id
_entity_poly.type
_entity_poly.pdbx_seq_one_letter_code
_entity_poly.pdbx_strand_id
1 'polypeptide(L)'
;MFTEFDYLKVLKVATYGIERNGVDRFYQLLFVEIPNSKKRLCFSINRQVDILHLKKGDRVRIKLDWFVKGFESTVPQFKVVAVIKID
;
A
#
# COMPACT_ATOMS: atom_id res chain seq x y z
N MET A 1 -5.45 -11.13 11.24
CA MET A 1 -6.78 -10.48 11.28
C MET A 1 -6.70 -9.29 10.34
N PHE A 2 -7.73 -9.02 9.55
CA PHE A 2 -7.66 -7.97 8.52
C PHE A 2 -8.19 -6.65 9.06
N THR A 3 -7.49 -5.56 8.76
CA THR A 3 -7.94 -4.19 9.01
C THR A 3 -8.04 -3.48 7.67
N GLU A 4 -9.07 -2.65 7.51
CA GLU A 4 -9.32 -1.92 6.27
C GLU A 4 -9.39 -0.42 6.51
N PHE A 5 -8.83 0.33 5.56
CA PHE A 5 -9.00 1.77 5.45
C PHE A 5 -9.93 2.05 4.28
N ASP A 6 -11.07 2.62 4.61
CA ASP A 6 -12.10 2.96 3.63
C ASP A 6 -11.96 4.41 3.15
N TYR A 7 -12.34 4.62 1.89
CA TYR A 7 -12.51 5.92 1.27
C TYR A 7 -11.25 6.79 1.18
N LEU A 8 -10.06 6.21 1.06
CA LEU A 8 -8.82 6.97 0.90
C LEU A 8 -8.74 7.63 -0.48
N LYS A 9 -8.27 8.88 -0.55
CA LYS A 9 -8.09 9.59 -1.84
C LYS A 9 -6.65 9.41 -2.33
N VAL A 10 -6.50 8.89 -3.55
CA VAL A 10 -5.18 8.74 -4.19
C VAL A 10 -4.58 10.11 -4.47
N LEU A 11 -3.37 10.34 -3.96
CA LEU A 11 -2.57 11.53 -4.25
C LEU A 11 -1.59 11.27 -5.39
N LYS A 12 -0.91 10.13 -5.35
CA LYS A 12 0.13 9.73 -6.30
C LYS A 12 0.37 8.22 -6.24
N VAL A 13 0.64 7.62 -7.38
CA VAL A 13 1.30 6.32 -7.49
C VAL A 13 2.74 6.57 -7.94
N ALA A 14 3.70 5.92 -7.29
CA ALA A 14 5.10 5.98 -7.68
C ALA A 14 5.66 4.57 -7.79
N THR A 15 6.66 4.41 -8.65
CA THR A 15 7.38 3.16 -8.83
C THR A 15 8.84 3.38 -8.51
N TYR A 16 9.46 2.39 -7.89
CA TYR A 16 10.87 2.41 -7.57
C TYR A 16 11.48 1.07 -7.95
N GLY A 17 12.47 1.10 -8.84
CA GLY A 17 13.24 -0.07 -9.25
C GLY A 17 14.68 0.07 -8.78
N ILE A 18 15.23 -0.98 -8.15
CA ILE A 18 16.67 -1.15 -8.00
C ILE A 18 17.04 -2.49 -8.61
N GLU A 19 18.02 -2.49 -9.51
CA GLU A 19 18.75 -3.70 -9.85
C GLU A 19 19.89 -3.88 -8.85
N ARG A 20 19.86 -4.97 -8.06
CA ARG A 20 20.98 -5.34 -7.18
C ARG A 20 21.23 -6.83 -7.29
N ASN A 21 22.46 -7.20 -7.62
CA ASN A 21 22.91 -8.59 -7.80
C ASN A 21 22.07 -9.39 -8.82
N GLY A 22 21.70 -8.77 -9.94
CA GLY A 22 20.92 -9.43 -11.00
C GLY A 22 19.45 -9.70 -10.67
N VAL A 23 18.96 -9.22 -9.51
CA VAL A 23 17.55 -9.29 -9.14
C VAL A 23 16.93 -7.92 -9.32
N ASP A 24 15.98 -7.83 -10.25
CA ASP A 24 15.16 -6.63 -10.39
C ASP A 24 14.20 -6.53 -9.19
N ARG A 25 14.36 -5.44 -8.44
CA ARG A 25 13.47 -5.11 -7.34
C ARG A 25 12.60 -3.92 -7.71
N PHE A 26 11.50 -4.23 -8.38
CA PHE A 26 10.39 -3.31 -8.60
C PHE A 26 9.47 -3.24 -7.37
N TYR A 27 9.19 -2.01 -6.95
CA TYR A 27 8.28 -1.67 -5.85
C TYR A 27 7.27 -0.62 -6.34
N GLN A 28 6.00 -0.80 -5.96
CA GLN A 28 4.96 0.20 -6.16
C GLN A 28 4.66 0.88 -4.82
N LEU A 29 4.56 2.21 -4.84
CA LEU A 29 4.26 3.05 -3.68
C LEU A 29 2.94 3.78 -3.91
N LEU A 30 2.05 3.71 -2.92
CA LEU A 30 0.75 4.37 -2.95
C LEU A 30 0.72 5.51 -1.93
N PHE A 31 0.52 6.73 -2.41
CA PHE A 31 0.33 7.91 -1.57
C PHE A 31 -1.15 8.28 -1.55
N VAL A 32 -1.71 8.39 -0.35
CA VAL A 32 -3.14 8.64 -0.13
C VAL A 32 -3.37 9.67 0.97
N GLU A 33 -4.52 10.31 0.92
CA GLU A 33 -5.03 11.22 1.93
C GLU A 33 -6.27 10.63 2.60
N ILE A 34 -6.34 10.75 3.93
CA ILE A 34 -7.53 10.35 4.69
C ILE A 34 -8.60 11.45 4.52
N PRO A 35 -9.84 11.12 4.10
CA PRO A 35 -10.91 12.10 3.96
C PRO A 35 -11.13 12.90 5.24
N ASN A 36 -11.49 14.17 5.09
CA ASN A 36 -11.76 15.09 6.20
C ASN A 36 -10.56 15.26 7.17
N SER A 37 -9.38 14.79 6.77
CA SER A 37 -8.13 14.96 7.48
C SER A 37 -7.09 15.53 6.52
N LYS A 38 -6.13 16.29 7.06
CA LYS A 38 -4.91 16.66 6.31
C LYS A 38 -3.82 15.58 6.41
N LYS A 39 -4.14 14.43 7.02
CA LYS A 39 -3.20 13.31 7.21
C LYS A 39 -3.00 12.56 5.89
N ARG A 40 -1.73 12.31 5.59
CA ARG A 40 -1.29 11.59 4.39
C ARG A 40 -0.60 10.30 4.82
N LEU A 41 -0.87 9.23 4.08
CA LEU A 41 -0.26 7.93 4.29
C LEU A 41 0.50 7.52 3.03
N CYS A 42 1.57 6.75 3.23
CA CYS A 42 2.33 6.13 2.17
C CYS A 42 2.41 4.63 2.45
N PHE A 43 2.04 3.82 1.46
CA PHE A 43 2.10 2.37 1.55
C PHE A 43 3.07 1.82 0.51
N SER A 44 3.97 0.95 0.96
CA SER A 44 4.68 0.04 0.05
C SER A 44 3.75 -1.11 -0.31
N ILE A 45 3.55 -1.31 -1.59
CA ILE A 45 2.58 -2.26 -2.12
C ILE A 45 3.29 -3.57 -2.45
N ASN A 46 2.65 -4.67 -2.04
CA ASN A 46 3.12 -6.00 -2.36
C ASN A 46 3.04 -6.22 -3.88
N ARG A 47 4.04 -6.90 -4.46
CA ARG A 47 4.14 -7.16 -5.91
C ARG A 47 2.94 -7.90 -6.51
N GLN A 48 2.17 -8.62 -5.68
CA GLN A 48 0.96 -9.32 -6.09
C GLN A 48 -0.24 -8.36 -6.32
N VAL A 49 -0.14 -7.11 -5.87
CA VAL A 49 -1.17 -6.09 -6.02
C VAL A 49 -0.69 -5.05 -7.02
N ASP A 50 -1.36 -4.96 -8.16
CA ASP A 50 -1.08 -3.93 -9.15
C ASP A 50 -1.93 -2.68 -8.91
N ILE A 51 -1.28 -1.52 -8.83
CA ILE A 51 -1.92 -0.21 -8.59
C ILE A 51 -1.59 0.82 -9.67
N LEU A 52 -0.89 0.43 -10.73
CA LEU A 52 -0.40 1.37 -11.76
C LEU A 52 -1.54 2.04 -12.55
N HIS A 53 -2.72 1.43 -12.56
CA HIS A 53 -3.92 1.96 -13.20
C HIS A 53 -4.60 3.08 -12.39
N LEU A 54 -4.25 3.28 -11.11
CA LEU A 54 -4.87 4.29 -10.25
C LEU A 54 -4.39 5.71 -10.61
N LYS A 55 -5.31 6.67 -10.56
CA LYS A 55 -5.05 8.07 -10.86
C LYS A 55 -5.25 8.95 -9.63
N LYS A 56 -4.59 10.11 -9.61
CA LYS A 56 -4.82 11.12 -8.58
C LYS A 56 -6.30 11.49 -8.53
N GLY A 57 -6.87 11.47 -7.33
CA GLY A 57 -8.29 11.74 -7.08
C GLY A 57 -9.17 10.51 -7.00
N ASP A 58 -8.70 9.34 -7.46
CA ASP A 58 -9.42 8.08 -7.29
C ASP A 58 -9.66 7.81 -5.80
N ARG A 59 -10.82 7.24 -5.48
CA ARG A 59 -11.13 6.76 -4.15
C ARG A 59 -10.79 5.28 -4.08
N VAL A 60 -10.14 4.87 -3.00
CA VAL A 60 -9.72 3.48 -2.83
C VAL A 60 -10.02 2.98 -1.43
N ARG A 61 -10.28 1.69 -1.33
CA ARG A 61 -10.25 0.91 -0.10
C ARG A 61 -8.96 0.12 -0.06
N ILE A 62 -8.23 0.20 1.05
CA ILE A 62 -6.98 -0.54 1.26
C ILE A 62 -7.21 -1.60 2.33
N LYS A 63 -6.94 -2.86 1.99
CA LYS A 63 -6.95 -3.97 2.95
C LYS A 63 -5.54 -4.26 3.44
N LEU A 64 -5.39 -4.30 4.76
CA LEU A 64 -4.15 -4.60 5.45
C LEU A 64 -4.29 -5.92 6.20
N ASP A 65 -3.23 -6.72 6.17
CA ASP A 65 -3.06 -7.87 7.04
C ASP A 65 -1.93 -7.58 8.02
N TRP A 66 -2.16 -7.84 9.30
CA TRP A 66 -1.12 -7.75 10.32
C TRP A 66 -0.59 -9.13 10.64
N PHE A 67 0.73 -9.23 10.73
CA PHE A 67 1.42 -10.47 11.02
C PHE A 67 2.62 -10.21 11.91
N VAL A 68 3.09 -11.27 12.55
CA VAL A 68 4.30 -11.27 13.38
C VAL A 68 5.32 -12.15 12.69
N LYS A 69 6.56 -11.65 12.51
CA LYS A 69 7.59 -12.38 11.78
C LYS A 69 8.37 -13.30 12.72
N GLY A 70 8.02 -14.59 12.72
CA GLY A 70 8.72 -15.61 13.51
C GLY A 70 8.36 -15.59 15.00
N PHE A 71 9.01 -16.47 15.78
CA PHE A 71 8.70 -16.71 17.19
C PHE A 71 9.18 -15.58 18.13
N GLU A 72 10.16 -14.77 17.70
CA GLU A 72 10.84 -13.78 18.56
C GLU A 72 10.47 -12.32 18.25
N SER A 73 9.79 -12.04 17.13
CA SER A 73 9.38 -10.67 16.84
C SER A 73 8.15 -10.33 17.67
N THR A 74 8.25 -9.33 18.55
CA THR A 74 7.08 -8.80 19.27
C THR A 74 6.45 -7.61 18.55
N VAL A 75 7.03 -7.18 17.43
CA VAL A 75 6.60 -6.00 16.69
C VAL A 75 5.67 -6.42 15.55
N PRO A 76 4.37 -6.06 15.59
CA PRO A 76 3.44 -6.36 14.51
C PRO A 76 3.85 -5.61 13.24
N GLN A 77 3.85 -6.33 12.14
CA GLN A 77 4.07 -5.79 10.80
C GLN A 77 2.75 -5.77 10.03
N PHE A 78 2.62 -4.84 9.09
CA PHE A 78 1.47 -4.72 8.22
C PHE A 78 1.88 -4.92 6.76
N LYS A 79 1.06 -5.63 6.00
CA LYS A 79 1.18 -5.72 4.54
C LYS A 79 -0.12 -5.30 3.88
N VAL A 80 -0.02 -4.57 2.77
CA VAL A 80 -1.16 -4.33 1.88
C VAL A 80 -1.44 -5.61 1.10
N VAL A 81 -2.66 -6.12 1.23
CA VAL A 81 -3.11 -7.35 0.55
C VAL A 81 -4.04 -7.06 -0.62
N ALA A 82 -4.72 -5.91 -0.61
CA ALA A 82 -5.53 -5.46 -1.73
C ALA A 82 -5.68 -3.93 -1.72
N VAL A 83 -5.77 -3.36 -2.92
CA VAL A 83 -6.20 -1.99 -3.15
C VAL A 83 -7.35 -2.05 -4.15
N ILE A 84 -8.51 -1.54 -3.74
CA ILE A 84 -9.75 -1.65 -4.51
C ILE A 84 -10.21 -0.23 -4.84
N LYS A 85 -10.32 0.10 -6.12
CA LYS A 85 -10.93 1.36 -6.55
C LYS A 85 -12.42 1.35 -6.24
N ILE A 86 -12.92 2.45 -5.69
CA ILE A 86 -14.33 2.67 -5.37
C ILE A 86 -14.81 3.86 -6.21
N ASP A 87 -16.00 3.73 -6.79
CA ASP A 87 -16.65 4.78 -7.60
C ASP A 87 -17.18 5.96 -6.75
#